data_AF-A0A0F9F628-F1
#
_entry.id   AF-A0A0F9F628-F1
#
_cell.length_a   1.000
_cell.length_b   1.000
_cell.length_c   1.000
_cell.angle_alpha   90.00
_cell.angle_beta   90.00
_cell.angle_gamma   90.00
#
_symmetry.space_group_name_H-M   'P 1'
#
loop_
_entity.id
_entity.type
_entity.pdbx_description
1 polymer ?
#
loop_
_entity_poly.entity_id
_entity_poly.type
_entity_poly.pdbx_seq_one_letter_code
_entity_poly.pdbx_strand_id
1 'polypeptide(L)' 'MIIQFHTPDGVVDIDTEEVTDTELSLINMTREEFDMFLSNQPRDLLAEIDELKATYDADADGRIERDAL' A
#
# COMPACT_ATOMS: atom_id res chain seq x y z
N MET A 1 4.50 -1.72 -4.36
CA MET A 1 3.65 -1.52 -5.59
C MET A 1 4.35 -0.51 -6.48
N ILE A 2 4.44 -0.71 -7.80
CA ILE A 2 5.11 0.28 -8.68
C ILE A 2 4.09 1.18 -9.38
N ILE A 3 4.28 2.50 -9.27
CA ILE A 3 3.51 3.53 -9.95
C ILE A 3 4.41 4.22 -10.97
N GLN A 4 3.88 4.37 -12.19
CA GLN A 4 4.61 4.97 -13.30
C GLN A 4 4.15 6.42 -13.52
N PHE A 5 5.06 7.37 -13.38
CA PHE A 5 4.82 8.79 -13.55
C PHE A 5 5.36 9.27 -14.90
N HIS A 6 4.51 9.91 -15.71
CA HIS A 6 4.93 10.57 -16.94
C HIS A 6 5.33 12.01 -16.66
N THR A 7 6.62 12.28 -16.73
CA THR A 7 7.22 13.61 -16.61
C THR A 7 7.61 14.14 -18.00
N PRO A 8 7.89 15.44 -18.16
CA PRO A 8 8.38 15.99 -19.42
C PRO A 8 9.69 15.33 -19.91
N ASP A 9 10.50 14.81 -18.98
CA ASP A 9 11.79 14.19 -19.26
C ASP A 9 11.69 12.68 -19.52
N GLY A 10 10.52 12.08 -19.32
CA GLY A 10 10.25 10.67 -19.62
C GLY A 10 9.34 10.00 -18.62
N VAL A 11 9.64 8.74 -18.33
CA VAL A 11 8.84 7.90 -17.46
C VAL A 11 9.65 7.55 -16.22
N VAL A 12 9.10 7.83 -15.04
CA VAL A 12 9.73 7.53 -13.74
C VAL A 12 8.90 6.46 -13.05
N ASP A 13 9.52 5.32 -12.77
CA ASP A 13 8.93 4.25 -11.99
C ASP A 13 9.24 4.46 -10.51
N ILE A 14 8.20 4.52 -9.68
CA ILE A 14 8.30 4.71 -8.24
C ILE A 14 7.77 3.46 -7.54
N ASP A 15 8.61 2.78 -6.77
CA ASP A 15 8.13 1.76 -5.85
C ASP A 15 7.59 2.42 -4.57
N THR A 16 6.29 2.33 -4.35
CA THR A 16 5.62 2.95 -3.20
C THR A 16 6.12 2.44 -1.85
N GLU A 17 6.76 1.28 -1.80
CA GLU A 17 7.26 0.68 -0.56
C GLU A 17 8.68 1.13 -0.22
N GLU A 18 9.51 1.38 -1.24
CA GLU A 18 10.93 1.72 -1.08
C GLU A 18 11.27 3.16 -1.50
N VAL A 19 10.27 3.96 -1.91
CA VAL A 19 10.47 5.30 -2.45
C VAL A 19 11.29 6.20 -1.52
N THR A 20 12.30 6.83 -2.09
CA THR A 20 13.18 7.80 -1.43
C THR A 20 12.80 9.24 -1.76
N ASP A 21 13.20 10.20 -0.91
CA ASP A 21 12.96 11.63 -1.18
C ASP A 21 13.64 12.11 -2.47
N THR A 22 14.72 11.44 -2.88
CA THR A 22 15.40 11.74 -4.14
C THR A 22 14.51 11.38 -5.32
N GLU A 23 13.84 10.23 -5.29
CA GLU A 23 12.91 9.81 -6.35
C GLU A 23 11.66 10.67 -6.38
N LEU A 24 11.14 11.08 -5.21
CA LEU A 24 10.04 12.05 -5.14
C LEU A 24 10.42 13.41 -5.74
N SER A 25 11.68 13.84 -5.58
CA SER A 25 12.16 15.07 -6.21
C SER A 25 12.17 14.98 -7.75
N LEU A 26 12.34 13.79 -8.33
CA LEU A 26 12.31 13.60 -9.80
C LEU A 26 10.91 13.86 -10.38
N ILE A 27 9.87 13.65 -9.59
CA ILE A 27 8.47 13.90 -9.97
C ILE A 27 7.93 15.21 -9.38
N ASN A 28 8.81 16.06 -8.81
CA ASN A 28 8.45 17.31 -8.13
C ASN A 28 7.35 17.16 -7.07
N MET A 29 7.37 16.06 -6.32
CA MET A 29 6.45 15.84 -5.19
C MET A 29 7.21 15.81 -3.86
N THR A 30 6.54 16.25 -2.81
CA THR A 30 6.95 16.00 -1.42
C THR A 30 6.42 14.67 -0.91
N ARG A 31 6.96 14.19 0.20
CA ARG A 31 6.47 12.98 0.88
C ARG A 31 4.98 13.08 1.25
N GLU A 32 4.56 14.24 1.75
CA GLU A 32 3.18 14.50 2.14
C GLU A 32 2.21 14.45 0.95
N GLU A 33 2.59 15.07 -0.17
CA GLU A 33 1.80 15.04 -1.42
C GLU A 33 1.73 13.62 -2.00
N PHE A 34 2.81 12.86 -1.90
CA PHE A 34 2.87 11.47 -2.34
C PHE A 34 1.95 10.58 -1.50
N ASP A 35 1.98 10.70 -0.18
CA ASP A 35 1.11 9.95 0.72
C ASP A 35 -0.37 10.30 0.49
N MET A 36 -0.66 11.58 0.26
CA MET A 36 -2.00 12.03 -0.11
C MET A 36 -2.43 11.48 -1.48
N PHE A 37 -1.52 11.38 -2.45
CA PHE A 37 -1.79 10.75 -3.73
C PHE A 37 -2.12 9.25 -3.56
N LEU A 38 -1.34 8.51 -2.76
CA LEU A 38 -1.57 7.10 -2.50
C LEU A 38 -2.91 6.84 -1.79
N SER A 39 -3.25 7.66 -0.78
CA SER A 39 -4.53 7.53 -0.08
C SER A 39 -5.76 7.83 -0.95
N ASN A 40 -5.59 8.62 -2.01
CA ASN A 40 -6.63 8.92 -2.99
C ASN A 40 -6.68 7.92 -4.15
N GLN A 41 -5.70 7.02 -4.28
CA GLN A 41 -5.80 5.94 -5.26
C GLN A 41 -6.97 5.05 -4.86
N PRO A 42 -7.84 4.66 -5.81
CA PRO A 42 -8.93 3.73 -5.53
C PRO A 42 -8.32 2.41 -5.05
N ARG A 43 -8.36 2.19 -3.73
CA ARG A 43 -7.94 0.94 -3.13
C ARG A 43 -8.90 -0.13 -3.62
N ASP A 44 -8.36 -1.25 -4.09
CA ASP A 44 -9.18 -2.44 -4.36
C ASP A 44 -9.62 -3.03 -3.01
N LEU A 45 -10.69 -2.46 -2.45
CA LEU A 45 -11.21 -2.79 -1.13
C LEU A 45 -11.57 -4.28 -1.01
N LEU A 46 -11.82 -4.97 -2.13
CA LEU A 46 -12.12 -6.40 -2.12
C LEU A 46 -10.90 -7.25 -1.79
N ALA A 47 -9.74 -6.94 -2.34
CA ALA A 47 -8.49 -7.66 -2.06
C ALA A 47 -8.07 -7.47 -0.59
N GLU A 48 -8.20 -6.26 -0.06
CA GLU A 48 -7.87 -5.96 1.34
C GLU A 48 -8.81 -6.65 2.34
N ILE A 49 -10.11 -6.76 2.00
CA ILE A 49 -11.07 -7.51 2.83
C ILE A 49 -10.73 -9.00 2.87
N ASP A 50 -10.31 -9.58 1.75
CA ASP A 50 -9.93 -10.99 1.71
C ASP A 50 -8.64 -11.27 2.50
N GLU A 51 -7.66 -10.36 2.46
CA GLU A 51 -6.46 -10.43 3.31
C GLU A 51 -6.78 -10.28 4.80
N LEU A 52 -7.66 -9.33 5.15
CA LEU A 52 -8.13 -9.14 6.53
C LEU A 52 -8.92 -10.35 7.04
N LYS A 53 -9.75 -10.97 6.19
CA LYS A 53 -10.45 -12.21 6.52
C LYS A 53 -9.49 -13.37 6.71
N ALA A 54 -8.50 -13.54 5.82
CA ALA A 54 -7.49 -14.58 5.98
C ALA A 54 -6.72 -14.42 7.29
N THR A 55 -6.42 -13.19 7.70
CA THR A 55 -5.77 -12.88 8.98
C THR A 55 -6.70 -13.14 10.17
N TYR A 56 -7.99 -12.77 10.06
CA TYR A 56 -8.99 -13.01 11.09
C TYR A 56 -9.27 -14.50 11.27
N ASP A 57 -9.41 -15.27 10.19
CA ASP A 57 -9.65 -16.71 10.22
C ASP A 57 -8.44 -17.45 10.81
N ALA A 58 -7.22 -17.00 10.53
CA ALA A 58 -6.01 -17.55 11.15
C ALA A 58 -5.92 -17.27 12.67
N ASP A 59 -6.47 -16.14 13.15
CA ASP A 59 -6.49 -15.79 14.57
C ASP A 59 -7.72 -16.38 15.30
N ALA A 60 -8.82 -16.65 14.58
CA ALA A 60 -10.03 -17.27 15.10
C ALA A 60 -9.85 -18.78 15.36
N ASP A 61 -9.08 -19.48 14.52
CA ASP A 61 -8.76 -20.91 14.71
C ASP A 61 -7.89 -21.15 15.96
N GLY A 62 -7.14 -20.14 16.42
CA GLY A 62 -6.31 -20.22 17.64
C GLY A 62 -7.02 -19.87 18.94
N ARG A 63 -8.17 -19.18 18.90
CA ARG A 63 -8.88 -18.73 20.12
C ARG A 63 -9.99 -19.67 20.57
N ILE A 64 -10.59 -20.45 19.66
CA ILE A 64 -11.69 -21.36 20.02
C ILE A 64 -11.20 -22.54 20.88
N GLU A 65 -9.93 -22.96 20.75
CA GLU A 65 -9.40 -24.08 21.55
C GLU A 65 -9.03 -23.70 22.99
N ARG A 66 -8.85 -22.41 23.30
CA ARG A 66 -8.32 -21.98 24.62
C ARG A 66 -9.37 -21.74 25.70
N ASP A 67 -10.64 -21.59 25.32
CA ASP A 67 -11.75 -21.37 26.26
C ASP A 67 -12.60 -22.64 26.49
N ALA A 68 -12.15 -23.81 26.01
CA ALA A 68 -12.84 -25.10 26.15
C ALA A 68 -12.18 -26.08 27.16
N LEU A 69 -11.29 -25.62 28.04
CA LEU A 69 -10.67 -26.43 29.11
C LEU A 69 -10.80 -25.81 30.50
#